data_AF-A0A9D8ABE3-F1
#
_entry.id   AF-A0A9D8ABE3-F1
#
_cell.length_a   1.000
_cell.length_b   1.000
_cell.length_c   1.000
_cell.angle_alpha   90.00
_cell.angle_beta   90.00
_cell.angle_gamma   90.00
#
_symmetry.space_group_name_H-M   'P 1'
#
loop_
_entity.id
_entity.type
_entity.pdbx_description
1 polymer ?
#
loop_
_entity_poly.entity_id
_entity_poly.type
_entity_poly.pdbx_seq_one_letter_code
_entity_poly.pdbx_strand_id
1 'polypeptide(L)'
;MPEFHPLIIHFPIALLSSAIFLDLLYIISRRCDLSKTGWWVLLVGLISAAAGIASGIWQDTLIGHFGTVSPPWINHGLVQVIACIIFLILFVWRNKNPNLLTHSKQKWLYIIIGGVATAILFYGGHLGAKLAGRI
;
A
#
# COMPACT_ATOMS: atom_id res chain seq x y z
N MET A 1 -2.61 15.28 -22.57
CA MET A 1 -3.67 14.26 -22.38
C MET A 1 -3.90 14.12 -20.88
N PRO A 2 -5.12 13.92 -20.36
CA PRO A 2 -5.30 13.73 -18.93
C PRO A 2 -4.44 12.55 -18.47
N GLU A 3 -3.62 12.77 -17.45
CA GLU A 3 -2.79 11.72 -16.89
C GLU A 3 -3.70 10.73 -16.15
N PHE A 4 -3.89 9.54 -16.73
CA PHE A 4 -4.71 8.49 -16.14
C PHE A 4 -4.14 7.98 -14.81
N HIS A 5 -2.81 8.03 -14.64
CA HIS A 5 -2.14 7.50 -13.45
C HIS A 5 -2.53 8.24 -12.15
N PRO A 6 -2.52 9.60 -12.06
CA PRO A 6 -3.04 10.34 -10.91
C PRO A 6 -4.47 10.01 -10.48
N LEU A 7 -5.35 9.56 -11.40
CA LEU A 7 -6.71 9.16 -11.06
C LEU A 7 -6.73 7.83 -10.29
N ILE A 8 -5.74 6.96 -10.50
CA ILE A 8 -5.71 5.59 -9.99
C ILE A 8 -4.92 5.51 -8.68
N ILE A 9 -3.87 6.32 -8.49
CA ILE A 9 -2.94 6.20 -7.35
C ILE A 9 -3.54 6.48 -5.97
N HIS A 10 -4.68 7.19 -5.88
CA HIS A 10 -5.30 7.50 -4.59
C HIS A 10 -5.96 6.28 -3.95
N PHE A 11 -6.51 5.37 -4.78
CA PHE A 11 -7.16 4.16 -4.33
C PHE A 11 -6.23 3.22 -3.54
N PRO A 12 -5.04 2.80 -4.03
CA PRO A 12 -4.16 1.93 -3.25
C PRO A 12 -3.69 2.59 -1.95
N ILE A 13 -3.42 3.91 -1.95
CA ILE A 13 -3.01 4.64 -0.75
C ILE A 13 -4.10 4.56 0.32
N ALA A 14 -5.33 4.91 -0.04
CA ALA A 14 -6.46 4.90 0.88
C ALA A 14 -6.82 3.47 1.35
N LEU A 15 -6.89 2.50 0.43
CA LEU A 15 -7.33 1.15 0.74
C LEU A 15 -6.29 0.38 1.57
N LEU A 16 -5.00 0.39 1.19
CA LEU A 16 -3.97 -0.36 1.91
C LEU A 16 -3.77 0.19 3.34
N SER A 17 -3.79 1.51 3.52
CA SER A 17 -3.72 2.13 4.85
C SER A 17 -4.98 1.85 5.68
N SER A 18 -6.16 1.92 5.06
CA SER A 18 -7.43 1.59 5.72
C SER A 18 -7.51 0.14 6.17
N ALA A 19 -6.94 -0.80 5.41
CA ALA A 19 -6.90 -2.21 5.79
C ALA A 19 -6.17 -2.43 7.12
N ILE A 20 -4.98 -1.83 7.29
CA ILE A 20 -4.21 -1.92 8.54
C ILE A 20 -4.94 -1.22 9.69
N PHE A 21 -5.57 -0.08 9.41
CA PHE A 21 -6.38 0.62 10.39
C PHE A 21 -7.56 -0.23 10.88
N LEU A 22 -8.29 -0.88 9.96
CA LEU A 22 -9.40 -1.78 10.30
C LEU A 22 -8.93 -2.99 11.11
N ASP A 23 -7.78 -3.57 10.78
CA ASP A 23 -7.21 -4.68 11.54
C ASP A 23 -6.76 -4.24 12.96
N LEU A 24 -6.23 -3.02 13.10
CA LEU A 24 -5.94 -2.43 14.41
C LEU A 24 -7.23 -2.24 15.23
N LEU A 25 -8.27 -1.68 14.61
CA LEU A 25 -9.58 -1.54 15.26
C LEU A 25 -10.16 -2.89 15.66
N TYR A 26 -9.97 -3.93 14.85
CA TYR A 26 -10.35 -5.29 15.20
C TYR A 26 -9.59 -5.79 16.44
N ILE A 27 -8.27 -5.59 16.52
CA ILE A 27 -7.47 -6.05 17.66
C ILE A 27 -7.94 -5.41 18.97
N ILE A 28 -8.34 -4.14 18.92
CA ILE A 28 -8.81 -3.37 20.08
C ILE A 28 -10.25 -3.75 20.45
N SER A 29 -11.16 -3.73 19.47
CA SER A 29 -12.61 -3.86 19.71
C SER A 29 -13.14 -5.30 19.68
N ARG A 30 -12.37 -6.23 19.09
CA ARG A 30 -12.73 -7.64 18.85
C ARG A 30 -14.00 -7.87 18.01
N ARG A 31 -14.48 -6.85 17.29
CA ARG A 31 -15.63 -6.99 16.37
C ARG A 31 -15.23 -7.72 15.10
N CYS A 32 -15.70 -8.96 14.92
CA CYS A 32 -15.31 -9.83 13.80
C CYS A 32 -15.52 -9.22 12.41
N ASP A 33 -16.51 -8.34 12.25
CA ASP A 33 -16.79 -7.66 10.99
C ASP A 33 -15.61 -6.80 10.53
N LEU A 34 -14.91 -6.14 11.46
CA LEU A 34 -13.73 -5.32 11.15
C LEU A 34 -12.59 -6.14 10.56
N SER A 35 -12.37 -7.36 11.06
CA SER A 35 -11.37 -8.26 10.48
C SER A 35 -11.77 -8.65 9.06
N LYS A 36 -13.03 -9.07 8.85
CA LYS A 36 -13.51 -9.44 7.50
C LYS A 36 -13.41 -8.26 6.52
N THR A 37 -13.82 -7.06 6.94
CA THR A 37 -13.72 -5.86 6.12
C THR A 37 -12.26 -5.50 5.84
N GLY A 38 -11.37 -5.51 6.84
CA GLY A 38 -9.95 -5.26 6.67
C GLY A 38 -9.30 -6.20 5.65
N TRP A 39 -9.71 -7.46 5.64
CA TRP A 39 -9.23 -8.45 4.66
C TRP A 39 -9.64 -8.10 3.22
N TRP A 40 -10.92 -7.80 3.01
CA TRP A 40 -11.43 -7.40 1.68
C TRP A 40 -10.81 -6.09 1.21
N VAL A 41 -10.69 -5.12 2.11
CA VAL A 41 -10.06 -3.82 1.81
C VAL A 41 -8.58 -4.01 1.46
N LEU A 42 -7.85 -4.92 2.13
CA LEU A 42 -6.47 -5.25 1.77
C LEU A 42 -6.37 -5.87 0.38
N LEU A 43 -7.25 -6.83 0.05
CA LEU A 43 -7.28 -7.47 -1.26
C LEU A 43 -7.58 -6.46 -2.37
N VAL A 44 -8.62 -5.64 -2.22
CA VAL A 44 -8.97 -4.62 -3.21
C VAL A 44 -7.87 -3.55 -3.30
N GLY A 45 -7.24 -3.21 -2.18
CA GLY A 45 -6.08 -2.32 -2.15
C GLY A 45 -4.90 -2.86 -2.96
N LEU A 46 -4.60 -4.16 -2.87
CA LEU A 46 -3.56 -4.82 -3.67
C LEU A 46 -3.91 -4.86 -5.18
N ILE A 47 -5.15 -5.17 -5.52
CA ILE A 47 -5.62 -5.13 -6.92
C ILE A 47 -5.49 -3.71 -7.47
N SER A 48 -5.90 -2.71 -6.69
CA SER A 48 -5.77 -1.31 -7.06
C SER A 48 -4.30 -0.85 -7.16
N ALA A 49 -3.41 -1.40 -6.33
CA ALA A 49 -1.98 -1.12 -6.40
C ALA A 49 -1.37 -1.68 -7.68
N ALA A 50 -1.78 -2.88 -8.10
CA ALA A 50 -1.37 -3.45 -9.38
C ALA A 50 -1.80 -2.56 -10.56
N ALA A 51 -3.04 -2.03 -10.54
CA ALA A 51 -3.49 -1.06 -11.54
C ALA A 51 -2.70 0.26 -11.50
N GLY A 52 -2.37 0.74 -10.30
CA GLY A 52 -1.50 1.92 -10.10
C GLY A 52 -0.10 1.73 -10.69
N ILE A 53 0.51 0.57 -10.43
CA ILE A 53 1.84 0.22 -10.97
C ILE A 53 1.77 0.10 -12.50
N ALA A 54 0.78 -0.61 -13.05
CA ALA A 54 0.62 -0.78 -14.49
C ALA A 54 0.44 0.56 -15.22
N SER A 55 -0.43 1.43 -14.68
CA SER A 55 -0.63 2.78 -15.23
C SER A 55 0.61 3.67 -15.11
N GLY A 56 1.39 3.52 -14.04
CA GLY A 56 2.65 4.26 -13.86
C GLY A 56 3.72 3.84 -14.86
N ILE A 57 3.88 2.52 -15.07
CA ILE A 57 4.78 1.97 -16.10
C ILE A 57 4.35 2.45 -17.49
N TRP A 58 3.05 2.40 -17.80
CA TRP A 58 2.53 2.91 -19.07
C TRP A 58 2.82 4.39 -19.25
N GLN A 59 2.56 5.22 -18.24
CA GLN A 59 2.83 6.65 -18.33
C GLN A 59 4.32 6.92 -18.56
N ASP A 60 5.17 6.12 -17.94
CA ASP A 60 6.60 6.26 -18.10
C ASP A 60 7.11 5.86 -19.48
N THR A 61 6.59 4.79 -20.09
CA THR A 61 6.97 4.45 -21.47
C THR A 61 6.59 5.52 -22.49
N LEU A 62 5.63 6.39 -22.16
CA LEU A 62 5.20 7.51 -23.00
C LEU A 62 6.01 8.79 -22.76
N ILE A 63 6.39 9.09 -21.51
CA ILE A 63 6.95 10.39 -21.12
C ILE A 63 8.46 10.30 -20.79
N GLY A 64 9.00 9.10 -20.54
CA GLY A 64 10.42 8.85 -20.34
C GLY A 64 10.97 9.39 -19.02
N HIS A 65 10.30 9.11 -17.90
CA HIS A 65 10.67 9.60 -16.57
C HIS A 65 11.36 8.55 -15.65
N PHE A 66 11.48 7.27 -16.02
CA PHE A 66 12.26 6.24 -15.29
C PHE A 66 13.78 6.42 -15.52
N GLY A 67 14.25 7.66 -15.51
CA GLY A 67 15.66 7.96 -15.26
C GLY A 67 15.98 7.56 -13.83
N THR A 68 17.02 6.76 -13.65
CA THR A 68 17.55 6.27 -12.36
C THR A 68 17.76 7.40 -11.36
N VAL A 69 16.73 7.71 -10.57
CA VAL A 69 16.84 8.67 -9.48
C VAL A 69 17.73 8.04 -8.40
N SER A 70 18.95 8.57 -8.27
CA SER A 70 19.84 8.23 -7.16
C SER A 70 19.74 9.33 -6.10
N PRO A 71 19.51 8.98 -4.83
CA PRO A 71 19.42 7.62 -4.30
C PRO A 71 18.06 6.93 -4.52
N PRO A 72 17.97 5.59 -4.46
CA PRO A 72 16.73 4.84 -4.77
C PRO A 72 15.53 5.20 -3.88
N TRP A 73 15.77 5.66 -2.65
CA TRP A 73 14.71 6.04 -1.72
C TRP A 73 14.01 7.37 -2.08
N ILE A 74 14.50 8.14 -3.05
CA ILE A 74 13.77 9.30 -3.59
C ILE A 74 12.99 8.98 -4.86
N ASN A 75 13.09 7.75 -5.38
CA ASN A 75 12.28 7.29 -6.51
C ASN A 75 10.88 6.89 -6.02
N HIS A 76 9.88 7.71 -6.30
CA HIS A 76 8.48 7.43 -5.97
C HIS A 76 8.04 6.02 -6.39
N GLY A 77 8.27 5.64 -7.65
CA GLY A 77 7.80 4.37 -8.20
C GLY A 77 8.41 3.17 -7.47
N LEU A 78 9.72 3.21 -7.21
CA LEU A 78 10.40 2.16 -6.46
C LEU A 78 9.89 2.07 -5.02
N VAL A 79 9.73 3.21 -4.33
CA VAL A 79 9.19 3.25 -2.97
C VAL A 79 7.77 2.68 -2.92
N GLN A 80 6.93 2.98 -3.92
CA GLN A 80 5.57 2.42 -4.02
C GLN A 80 5.56 0.91 -4.28
N VAL A 81 6.43 0.41 -5.16
CA VAL A 81 6.56 -1.03 -5.41
C VAL A 81 7.03 -1.76 -4.15
N ILE A 82 8.00 -1.21 -3.41
CA ILE A 82 8.45 -1.77 -2.13
C ILE A 82 7.30 -1.82 -1.13
N ALA A 83 6.53 -0.74 -0.97
CA ALA A 83 5.36 -0.73 -0.09
C ALA A 83 4.34 -1.82 -0.50
N CYS A 84 4.02 -1.91 -1.79
CA CYS A 84 3.10 -2.91 -2.34
C CYS A 84 3.57 -4.35 -2.06
N ILE A 85 4.87 -4.64 -2.20
CA ILE A 85 5.43 -5.96 -1.89
C ILE A 85 5.26 -6.29 -0.41
N ILE A 86 5.50 -5.32 0.50
CA ILE A 86 5.30 -5.54 1.93
C ILE A 86 3.83 -5.85 2.24
N PHE A 87 2.89 -5.11 1.66
CA PHE A 87 1.45 -5.39 1.80
C PHE A 87 1.06 -6.76 1.23
N LEU A 88 1.65 -7.18 0.10
CA LEU A 88 1.42 -8.50 -0.47
C LEU A 88 1.93 -9.61 0.46
N ILE A 89 3.11 -9.43 1.06
CA ILE A 89 3.65 -10.36 2.07
C ILE A 89 2.73 -10.44 3.28
N LEU A 90 2.23 -9.31 3.78
CA LEU A 90 1.26 -9.27 4.89
C LEU A 90 -0.04 -9.99 4.54
N PHE A 91 -0.56 -9.78 3.33
CA PHE A 91 -1.76 -10.48 2.84
C PHE A 91 -1.55 -11.99 2.77
N VAL A 92 -0.43 -12.45 2.20
CA VAL A 92 -0.07 -13.88 2.15
C VAL A 92 0.10 -14.44 3.55
N TRP A 93 0.77 -13.72 4.46
CA TRP A 93 0.96 -14.14 5.85
C TRP A 93 -0.39 -14.34 6.56
N ARG A 94 -1.30 -13.37 6.41
CA ARG A 94 -2.65 -13.42 6.96
C ARG A 94 -3.46 -14.61 6.42
N ASN A 95 -3.37 -14.91 5.13
CA ASN A 95 -4.10 -16.03 4.52
C ASN A 95 -3.56 -17.39 4.97
N LYS A 96 -2.23 -17.50 5.14
CA LYS A 96 -1.59 -18.72 5.64
C LYS A 96 -1.78 -18.93 7.15
N ASN A 97 -2.18 -17.90 7.89
CA ASN A 97 -2.33 -17.95 9.35
C ASN A 97 -3.70 -17.35 9.76
N PRO A 98 -4.79 -18.13 9.70
CA PRO A 98 -6.14 -17.64 10.00
C PRO A 98 -6.29 -17.00 11.39
N ASN A 99 -5.47 -17.43 12.36
CA ASN A 99 -5.46 -16.93 13.73
C ASN A 99 -4.46 -15.77 13.96
N LEU A 100 -3.88 -15.20 12.90
CA LEU A 100 -2.81 -14.20 13.00
C LEU A 100 -3.20 -13.00 13.88
N LEU A 101 -4.40 -12.45 13.67
CA LEU A 101 -4.86 -11.26 14.39
C LEU A 101 -5.37 -11.55 15.82
N THR A 102 -5.62 -12.83 16.15
CA THR A 102 -6.00 -13.25 17.51
C THR A 102 -4.81 -13.70 18.35
N HIS A 103 -3.73 -14.14 17.70
CA HIS A 103 -2.50 -14.59 18.35
C HIS A 103 -1.87 -13.49 19.22
N SER A 104 -1.36 -13.86 20.40
CA SER A 104 -0.85 -12.93 21.43
C SER A 104 0.25 -11.98 20.92
N LYS A 105 1.30 -12.53 20.29
CA LYS A 105 2.47 -11.76 19.79
C LYS A 105 2.37 -11.40 18.30
N GLN A 106 2.01 -12.36 17.44
CA GLN A 106 2.07 -12.16 15.99
C GLN A 106 1.15 -11.04 15.48
N LYS A 107 -0.01 -10.81 16.13
CA LYS A 107 -0.90 -9.69 15.77
C LYS A 107 -0.20 -8.33 15.86
N TRP A 108 0.65 -8.13 16.86
CA TRP A 108 1.36 -6.87 17.04
C TRP A 108 2.49 -6.72 16.05
N LEU A 109 3.22 -7.81 15.77
CA LEU A 109 4.24 -7.82 14.72
C LEU A 109 3.63 -7.50 13.34
N TYR A 110 2.48 -8.10 13.02
CA TYR A 110 1.72 -7.80 11.80
C TYR A 110 1.34 -6.32 11.71
N ILE A 111 0.76 -5.75 12.77
CA ILE A 111 0.35 -4.34 12.81
C ILE A 111 1.55 -3.39 12.73
N ILE A 112 2.65 -3.68 13.40
CA ILE A 112 3.86 -2.84 13.35
C ILE A 112 4.42 -2.81 11.93
N ILE A 113 4.55 -3.98 11.29
CA ILE A 113 5.01 -4.07 9.90
C ILE A 113 4.02 -3.34 8.97
N GLY A 114 2.71 -3.52 9.17
CA GLY A 114 1.67 -2.81 8.42
C GLY A 114 1.71 -1.29 8.60
N GLY A 115 1.99 -0.81 9.81
CA GLY A 115 2.16 0.61 10.11
C GLY A 115 3.39 1.19 9.42
N VAL A 116 4.52 0.47 9.43
CA VAL A 116 5.73 0.86 8.70
C VAL A 116 5.47 0.86 7.19
N ALA A 117 4.81 -0.16 6.65
CA ALA A 117 4.45 -0.23 5.23
C ALA A 117 3.54 0.95 4.84
N THR A 118 2.60 1.33 5.71
CA THR A 118 1.73 2.49 5.53
C THR A 118 2.53 3.80 5.52
N ALA A 119 3.51 3.96 6.41
CA ALA A 119 4.38 5.13 6.40
C ALA A 119 5.21 5.23 5.11
N ILE A 120 5.77 4.11 4.63
CA ILE A 120 6.49 4.03 3.35
C ILE A 120 5.56 4.39 2.19
N LEU A 121 4.32 3.89 2.20
CA LEU A 121 3.29 4.17 1.19
C LEU A 121 2.98 5.68 1.11
N PHE A 122 2.79 6.34 2.24
CA PHE A 122 2.57 7.80 2.31
C PHE A 122 3.80 8.59 1.88
N TYR A 123 5.00 8.18 2.29
CA TYR A 123 6.24 8.80 1.85
C TYR A 123 6.42 8.68 0.33
N GLY A 124 6.15 7.51 -0.25
CA GLY A 124 6.07 7.32 -1.68
C GLY A 124 5.06 8.29 -2.30
N GLY A 125 3.85 8.41 -1.75
CA GLY A 125 2.83 9.34 -2.22
C GLY A 125 3.31 10.80 -2.25
N HIS A 126 4.00 11.24 -1.19
CA HIS A 126 4.63 12.55 -1.10
C HIS A 126 5.67 12.80 -2.20
N LEU A 127 6.54 11.82 -2.47
CA LEU A 127 7.49 11.91 -3.59
C LEU A 127 6.77 12.02 -4.94
N GLY A 128 5.66 11.31 -5.11
CA GLY A 128 4.83 11.40 -6.33
C GLY A 128 4.20 12.76 -6.50
N ALA A 129 3.72 13.38 -5.42
CA ALA A 129 3.17 14.73 -5.44
C ALA A 129 4.23 15.80 -5.80
N LYS A 130 5.45 15.65 -5.29
CA LYS A 130 6.60 16.49 -5.69
C LYS A 130 6.94 16.33 -7.16
N LEU A 131 7.01 15.09 -7.65
CA LEU A 131 7.31 14.80 -9.06
C LEU A 131 6.27 15.45 -9.99
N ALA A 132 5.00 15.45 -9.57
CA ALA A 132 3.90 16.08 -10.30
C ALA A 132 3.81 17.62 -10.12
N GLY A 133 4.75 18.25 -9.40
CA GLY A 133 4.76 19.70 -9.16
C GLY A 133 3.57 20.21 -8.34
N ARG A 134 3.00 19.38 -7.46
CA ARG A 134 1.80 19.72 -6.67
C ARG A 134 2.09 20.22 -5.26
N ILE A 135 3.36 20.11 -4.82
CA ILE A 135 3.91 20.58 -3.54
C ILE A 135 5.40 20.88 -3.67
#